data_AF-A0A0C2YMH8-F1
#
_entry.id   AF-A0A0C2YMH8-F1
#
_cell.length_a   1.000
_cell.length_b   1.000
_cell.length_c   1.000
_cell.angle_alpha   90.00
_cell.angle_beta   90.00
_cell.angle_gamma   90.00
#
_symmetry.space_group_name_H-M   'P 1'
#
loop_
_entity.id
_entity.type
_entity.pdbx_description
1 polymer ?
#
loop_
_entity_poly.entity_id
_entity_poly.type
_entity_poly.pdbx_seq_one_letter_code
_entity_poly.pdbx_strand_id
1 'polypeptide(L)'
;DGYFAFARIKGELCLVQVSYATPASALTTLDVKVFRHEFITIFRFAEHRTLHPADIAILEPIDEQLTRYEEDNETVFLARDVMERMRKLSDPRR
;
A
#
# COMPACT_ATOMS: atom_id res chain seq x y z
N ASP A 1 -0.63 -9.41 11.79
CA ASP A 1 -1.65 -9.32 10.71
C ASP A 1 -1.85 -7.88 10.25
N GLY A 2 -2.06 -7.73 8.95
CA GLY A 2 -2.34 -6.47 8.30
C GLY A 2 -2.89 -6.70 6.89
N TYR A 3 -3.39 -5.66 6.24
CA TYR A 3 -3.90 -5.74 4.87
C TYR A 3 -3.09 -4.87 3.92
N PHE A 4 -3.04 -5.27 2.66
CA PHE A 4 -2.45 -4.47 1.60
C PHE A 4 -3.46 -3.47 1.06
N ALA A 5 -3.00 -2.26 0.76
CA ALA A 5 -3.83 -1.22 0.17
C ALA A 5 -3.00 -0.29 -0.73
N PHE A 6 -3.64 0.29 -1.73
CA PHE A 6 -3.09 1.48 -2.36
C PHE A 6 -3.37 2.69 -1.49
N ALA A 7 -2.33 3.48 -1.24
CA ALA A 7 -2.42 4.69 -0.47
C ALA A 7 -1.67 5.83 -1.13
N ARG A 8 -2.09 7.05 -0.81
CA ARG A 8 -1.36 8.26 -1.17
C ARG A 8 -0.64 8.79 0.05
N ILE A 9 0.69 8.85 -0.01
CA ILE A 9 1.53 9.42 1.05
C ILE A 9 2.20 10.65 0.48
N LYS A 10 1.89 11.83 1.04
CA LYS A 10 2.41 13.13 0.54
C LYS A 10 2.26 13.35 -0.99
N GLY A 11 1.17 12.83 -1.57
CA GLY A 11 0.86 12.97 -3.00
C GLY A 11 1.38 11.83 -3.90
N GLU A 12 2.27 10.97 -3.40
CA GLU A 12 2.78 9.81 -4.14
C GLU A 12 1.90 8.57 -3.91
N LEU A 13 1.60 7.84 -4.98
CA LEU A 13 0.86 6.57 -4.92
C LEU A 13 1.83 5.45 -4.54
N CYS A 14 1.53 4.74 -3.45
CA CYS A 14 2.34 3.63 -2.96
C CYS A 14 1.45 2.44 -2.60
N LEU A 15 2.05 1.25 -2.60
CA LEU A 15 1.46 0.08 -1.98
C LEU A 15 1.86 0.09 -0.50
N VAL A 16 0.90 -0.07 0.41
CA VAL A 16 1.18 -0.13 1.84
C VAL A 16 0.61 -1.41 2.44
N GLN A 17 1.27 -1.93 3.47
CA GLN A 17 0.70 -2.91 4.39
C GLN A 17 0.33 -2.17 5.68
N VAL A 18 -0.94 -2.13 6.02
CA VAL A 18 -1.47 -1.49 7.23
C VAL A 18 -1.67 -2.55 8.31
N SER A 19 -1.09 -2.34 9.49
CA SER A 19 -1.27 -3.24 10.63
C SER A 19 -2.70 -3.12 11.19
N TYR A 20 -3.38 -4.25 11.44
CA TYR A 20 -4.68 -4.24 12.12
C TYR A 20 -4.57 -3.86 13.60
N ALA A 21 -3.36 -3.88 14.17
CA ALA A 21 -3.13 -3.57 15.58
C ALA A 21 -3.31 -2.09 15.91
N THR A 22 -3.27 -1.21 14.90
CA THR A 22 -3.41 0.24 15.09
C THR A 22 -4.83 0.67 14.73
N PRO A 23 -5.69 1.02 15.71
CA PRO A 23 -7.03 1.50 15.38
C PRO A 23 -6.91 2.79 14.57
N ALA A 24 -7.64 2.86 13.45
CA ALA A 24 -7.76 4.05 12.62
C ALA A 24 -8.59 5.13 13.34
N SER A 25 -8.03 5.69 14.41
CA SER A 25 -8.54 6.89 15.08
C SER A 25 -7.76 8.09 14.57
N ALA A 26 -8.43 9.24 14.39
CA ALA A 26 -7.85 10.47 13.85
C ALA A 26 -6.66 11.03 14.68
N LEU A 27 -6.37 10.44 15.84
CA LEU A 27 -5.34 10.86 16.79
C LEU A 27 -4.18 9.86 16.93
N THR A 28 -4.23 8.71 16.24
CA THR A 28 -3.22 7.66 16.40
C THR A 28 -2.42 7.50 15.12
N THR A 29 -1.10 7.56 15.22
CA THR A 29 -0.21 7.35 14.09
C THR A 29 -0.35 5.93 13.56
N LEU A 30 -0.44 5.77 12.24
CA LEU A 30 -0.49 4.48 11.56
C LEU A 30 0.93 3.98 11.28
N ASP A 31 1.24 2.77 11.73
CA ASP A 31 2.44 2.05 11.34
C ASP A 31 2.17 1.27 10.05
N VAL A 32 2.90 1.63 9.00
CA VAL A 32 2.75 1.03 7.68
C VAL A 32 4.09 0.60 7.11
N LYS A 33 4.11 -0.55 6.43
CA LYS A 33 5.20 -0.88 5.52
C LYS A 33 4.88 -0.29 4.15
N VAL A 34 5.83 0.44 3.57
CA VAL A 34 5.70 1.03 2.24
C VAL A 34 6.46 0.18 1.24
N PHE A 35 5.79 -0.17 0.15
CA PHE A 35 6.35 -0.92 -0.95
C PHE A 35 6.32 -0.07 -2.23
N ARG A 36 7.43 -0.07 -2.95
CA ARG A 36 7.58 0.66 -4.22
C ARG A 36 7.43 -0.29 -5.38
N HIS A 37 6.74 0.18 -6.42
CA HIS A 37 6.66 -0.55 -7.67
C HIS A 37 8.05 -0.65 -8.29
N GLU A 38 8.49 -1.87 -8.57
CA GLU A 38 9.78 -2.11 -9.20
C GLU A 38 9.60 -2.44 -10.68
N PHE A 39 8.86 -3.51 -11.00
CA PHE A 39 8.53 -3.89 -12.37
C PHE A 39 7.31 -4.80 -12.44
N ILE A 40 6.55 -4.72 -13.54
CA ILE A 40 5.39 -5.57 -13.84
C ILE A 40 4.39 -5.56 -12.68
N THR A 41 4.36 -6.60 -11.86
CA THR A 41 3.46 -6.82 -10.72
C THR A 41 4.20 -6.83 -9.39
N ILE A 42 5.50 -6.56 -9.40
CA ILE A 42 6.41 -6.71 -8.27
C ILE A 42 6.58 -5.36 -7.56
N PHE A 43 6.34 -5.42 -6.26
CA PHE A 43 6.60 -4.33 -5.33
C PHE A 43 7.61 -4.81 -4.31
N ARG A 44 8.65 -4.02 -4.09
CA ARG A 44 9.65 -4.29 -3.06
C ARG A 44 9.43 -3.40 -1.88
N PHE A 45 9.63 -3.94 -0.69
CA PHE A 45 9.68 -3.15 0.52
C PHE A 45 10.72 -2.04 0.36
N ALA A 46 10.30 -0.83 0.71
CA ALA A 46 11.14 0.35 0.67
C ALA A 46 11.51 0.80 2.08
N GLU A 47 10.50 0.94 2.95
CA GLU A 47 10.68 1.48 4.29
C GLU A 47 9.47 1.20 5.19
N HIS A 48 9.72 1.22 6.49
CA HIS A 48 8.66 1.29 7.51
C HIS A 48 8.42 2.75 7.88
N ARG A 49 7.16 3.18 7.94
CA ARG A 49 6.79 4.54 8.34
C ARG A 49 5.67 4.55 9.36
N THR A 50 5.84 5.43 10.34
CA THR A 50 4.80 5.83 11.27
C THR A 50 4.24 7.16 10.77
N LEU A 51 3.00 7.17 10.29
CA LEU A 51 2.38 8.33 9.63
C LEU A 51 1.21 8.86 10.45
N HIS A 52 1.06 10.18 10.50
CA HIS A 52 -0.19 10.77 10.99
C HIS A 52 -1.33 10.45 10.00
N PRO A 53 -2.56 10.21 10.44
CA PRO A 53 -3.69 9.96 9.53
C PRO A 53 -3.95 11.06 8.49
N ALA A 54 -3.43 12.28 8.71
CA ALA A 54 -3.50 13.39 7.76
C ALA A 54 -2.48 13.28 6.60
N ASP A 55 -1.40 12.50 6.79
CA ASP A 55 -0.32 12.35 5.81
C ASP A 55 -0.50 11.13 4.89
N ILE A 56 -1.47 10.27 5.21
CA ILE A 56 -1.80 9.05 4.47
C ILE A 56 -3.29 9.02 4.14
N ALA A 57 -3.60 8.82 2.86
CA ALA A 57 -4.96 8.53 2.41
C ALA A 57 -5.01 7.11 1.83
N ILE A 58 -5.68 6.19 2.51
CA ILE A 58 -5.97 4.86 1.96
C ILE A 58 -7.00 5.05 0.84
N LEU A 59 -6.63 4.65 -0.39
CA LEU A 59 -7.48 4.81 -1.57
C LEU A 59 -8.34 3.56 -1.79
N GLU A 60 -7.72 2.39 -1.73
CA GLU A 60 -8.38 1.11 -1.99
C GLU A 60 -7.65 -0.03 -1.27
N PRO A 61 -8.33 -0.80 -0.39
CA PRO A 61 -7.79 -2.04 0.14
C PRO A 61 -7.75 -3.10 -0.97
N ILE A 62 -6.71 -3.94 -0.96
CA ILE A 62 -6.51 -5.01 -1.94
C ILE A 62 -6.90 -6.32 -1.27
N ASP A 63 -7.71 -7.09 -1.98
CA ASP A 63 -8.10 -8.44 -1.56
C ASP A 63 -6.85 -9.32 -1.42
N GLU A 64 -6.74 -10.03 -0.30
CA GLU A 64 -5.63 -10.93 0.00
C GLU A 64 -5.43 -11.99 -1.09
N GLN A 65 -6.51 -12.43 -1.74
CA GLN A 65 -6.45 -13.39 -2.86
C GLN A 65 -5.75 -12.84 -4.11
N LEU A 66 -5.70 -11.52 -4.24
CA LEU A 66 -5.06 -10.81 -5.35
C LEU A 66 -3.64 -10.35 -5.01
N THR A 67 -3.15 -10.72 -3.82
CA THR A 67 -1.81 -10.40 -3.33
C THR A 67 -1.07 -11.66 -2.95
N ARG A 68 0.21 -11.73 -3.31
CA ARG A 68 1.12 -12.74 -2.77
C ARG A 68 2.29 -12.02 -2.14
N TYR A 69 2.40 -12.11 -0.82
CA TYR A 69 3.50 -11.54 -0.07
C TYR A 69 4.53 -12.63 0.26
N GLU A 70 5.76 -12.42 -0.18
CA GLU A 70 6.90 -13.26 0.18
C GLU A 70 7.73 -12.51 1.22
N GLU A 71 7.53 -12.87 2.49
CA GLU A 71 8.16 -12.21 3.64
C GLU A 71 9.68 -12.33 3.62
N ASP A 72 10.22 -13.48 3.19
CA ASP A 72 11.66 -13.76 3.15
C ASP A 72 12.46 -12.73 2.33
N ASN A 73 11.85 -12.20 1.27
CA ASN A 73 12.46 -11.24 0.36
C ASN A 73 11.75 -9.88 0.37
N GLU A 74 10.85 -9.67 1.33
CA GLU A 74 10.00 -8.49 1.48
C GLU A 74 9.38 -8.00 0.14
N THR A 75 8.89 -8.96 -0.64
CA THR A 75 8.40 -8.73 -2.01
C THR A 75 6.93 -9.05 -2.10
N VAL A 76 6.15 -8.14 -2.67
CA VAL A 76 4.71 -8.30 -2.90
C VAL A 76 4.44 -8.39 -4.39
N PHE A 77 3.73 -9.44 -4.77
CA PHE A 77 3.24 -9.64 -6.13
C PHE A 77 1.74 -9.32 -6.15
N LEU A 78 1.34 -8.42 -7.04
CA LEU A 78 -0.07 -8.06 -7.24
C LEU A 78 -0.62 -8.73 -8.51
N ALA A 79 -1.90 -9.11 -8.50
CA ALA A 79 -2.56 -9.56 -9.72
C ALA A 79 -2.59 -8.45 -10.78
N ARG A 80 -2.65 -8.83 -12.07
CA ARG A 80 -2.66 -7.86 -13.20
C ARG A 80 -3.81 -6.88 -13.09
N ASP A 81 -4.99 -7.34 -12.70
CA ASP A 81 -6.19 -6.52 -12.54
C ASP A 81 -6.00 -5.44 -11.46
N VAL A 82 -5.19 -5.73 -10.43
CA VAL A 82 -4.80 -4.76 -9.40
C VAL A 82 -3.87 -3.70 -9.98
N MET A 83 -2.93 -4.09 -10.84
CA MET A 83 -2.05 -3.14 -11.55
C MET A 83 -2.83 -2.22 -12.47
N GLU A 84 -3.86 -2.71 -13.14
CA GLU A 84 -4.74 -1.87 -13.98
C GLU A 84 -5.49 -0.82 -13.15
N ARG A 85 -5.96 -1.19 -11.96
CA ARG A 85 -6.56 -0.26 -11.00
C ARG A 85 -5.54 0.79 -10.52
N MET A 86 -4.34 0.37 -10.15
CA MET A 86 -3.25 1.30 -9.79
C MET A 86 -2.98 2.31 -10.91
N ARG A 87 -2.91 1.84 -12.17
CA ARG A 87 -2.66 2.72 -13.31
C ARG A 87 -3.76 3.79 -13.45
N LYS A 88 -5.02 3.43 -13.22
CA LYS A 88 -6.15 4.39 -13.19
C LYS A 88 -6.04 5.39 -12.04
N LEU A 89 -5.54 4.98 -10.88
CA LEU A 89 -5.30 5.87 -9.73
C LEU A 89 -4.10 6.82 -9.94
N SER A 90 -3.13 6.40 -10.76
CA SER A 90 -1.95 7.21 -11.10
C SER A 90 -2.19 8.25 -12.19
N ASP A 91 -3.27 8.16 -12.98
CA ASP A 91 -3.53 9.10 -14.07
C ASP A 91 -4.00 10.46 -13.50
N PRO A 92 -3.25 11.55 -13.70
CA PRO A 92 -3.60 12.87 -13.19
C PRO A 92 -4.80 13.53 -13.91
N ARG A 93 -5.40 12.89 -14.92
CA ARG A 93 -6.55 13.44 -15.68
C ARG A 93 -7.91 13.14 -15.04
N ARG A 94 -7.98 13.12 -13.71
CA ARG A 94 -9.24 13.15 -12.95
C ARG A 94 -9.36 14.44 -12.17
#